data_AF-X1FC92-F1
#
_entry.id   AF-X1FC92-F1
#
_cell.length_a   1.000
_cell.length_b   1.000
_cell.length_c   1.000
_cell.angle_alpha   90.00
_cell.angle_beta   90.00
_cell.angle_gamma   90.00
#
_symmetry.space_group_name_H-M   'P 1'
#
loop_
_entity.id
_entity.type
_entity.pdbx_description
1 polymer ?
#
loop_
_entity_poly.entity_id
_entity_poly.type
_entity_poly.pdbx_seq_one_letter_code
_entity_poly.pdbx_strand_id
1 'polypeptide(L)'
;MGLKLDIIYTRDSAGEKGIKILPDNSIDMILCDMPYGTTVCKWDTIIPLKPLWKQLKRIIKPNGAVVLTASQPFTTTLIASNMKMFKYCWVWEKSKAT
;
A
#
# COMPACT_ATOMS: atom_id res chain seq x y z
N MET A 1 -9.86 19.00 -9.40
CA MET A 1 -10.15 19.50 -8.04
C MET A 1 -9.38 18.62 -7.07
N GLY A 2 -8.34 19.15 -6.43
CA GLY A 2 -7.45 18.35 -5.59
C GLY A 2 -8.12 17.85 -4.31
N LEU A 3 -7.64 16.73 -3.77
CA LEU A 3 -7.97 16.32 -2.41
C LEU A 3 -7.47 17.39 -1.43
N LYS A 4 -8.20 17.57 -0.33
CA LYS A 4 -7.80 18.42 0.79
C LYS A 4 -6.97 17.59 1.76
N LEU A 5 -5.96 18.21 2.35
CA LEU A 5 -5.19 17.63 3.43
C LEU A 5 -6.06 17.46 4.68
N ASP A 6 -5.66 16.54 5.56
CA ASP A 6 -6.30 16.28 6.86
C ASP A 6 -7.77 15.87 6.80
N ILE A 7 -8.18 15.23 5.69
CA ILE A 7 -9.52 14.69 5.49
C ILE A 7 -9.46 13.18 5.22
N ILE A 8 -10.29 12.42 5.93
CA ILE A 8 -10.55 11.01 5.63
C ILE A 8 -11.64 10.93 4.57
N TYR A 9 -11.39 10.13 3.54
CA TYR A 9 -12.32 9.95 2.45
C TYR A 9 -12.86 8.52 2.40
N THR A 10 -14.17 8.37 2.52
CA THR A 10 -14.86 7.07 2.41
C THR A 10 -15.05 6.68 0.94
N ARG A 11 -14.08 5.96 0.39
CA ARG A 11 -14.08 5.50 -1.00
C ARG A 11 -13.14 4.31 -1.19
N ASP A 12 -13.23 3.66 -2.34
CA ASP A 12 -12.22 2.71 -2.80
C ASP A 12 -10.87 3.43 -2.99
N SER A 13 -9.85 3.00 -2.23
CA SER A 13 -8.50 3.56 -2.27
C SER A 13 -7.73 3.17 -3.53
N ALA A 14 -8.00 2.01 -4.13
CA ALA A 14 -7.32 1.53 -5.35
C ALA A 14 -8.08 1.89 -6.65
N GLY A 15 -9.35 2.29 -6.52
CA GLY A 15 -10.24 2.60 -7.63
C GLY A 15 -10.06 3.98 -8.28
N GLU A 16 -10.95 4.29 -9.23
CA GLU A 16 -10.95 5.53 -10.03
C GLU A 16 -11.02 6.81 -9.21
N LYS A 17 -11.66 6.76 -8.05
CA LYS A 17 -11.81 7.92 -7.16
C LYS A 17 -10.75 7.96 -6.04
N GLY A 18 -9.89 6.94 -5.96
CA GLY A 18 -8.86 6.78 -4.94
C GLY A 18 -7.48 7.22 -5.44
N ILE A 19 -6.52 6.30 -5.47
CA ILE A 19 -5.13 6.57 -5.83
C ILE A 19 -4.96 7.22 -7.22
N LYS A 20 -5.89 6.97 -8.15
CA LYS A 20 -5.82 7.47 -9.53
C LYS A 20 -6.02 8.99 -9.66
N ILE A 21 -6.69 9.64 -8.69
CA ILE A 21 -6.89 11.10 -8.72
C ILE A 21 -5.74 11.89 -8.09
N LEU A 22 -4.81 11.21 -7.41
CA LEU A 22 -3.64 11.84 -6.82
C LEU A 22 -2.67 12.26 -7.94
N PRO A 23 -2.09 13.47 -7.91
CA PRO A 23 -1.11 13.89 -8.90
C PRO A 23 0.18 13.05 -8.85
N ASP A 24 0.95 13.12 -9.94
CA ASP A 24 2.27 12.49 -10.00
C ASP A 24 3.22 13.19 -9.02
N ASN A 25 4.15 12.43 -8.41
CA ASN A 25 5.17 12.95 -7.49
C ASN A 25 4.61 13.90 -6.40
N SER A 26 3.44 13.60 -5.85
CA SER A 26 2.78 14.46 -4.86
C SER A 26 2.90 13.96 -3.42
N ILE A 27 3.35 12.72 -3.21
CA ILE A 27 3.36 12.06 -1.89
C ILE A 27 4.80 11.83 -1.42
N ASP A 28 5.11 12.28 -0.20
CA ASP A 28 6.43 12.06 0.44
C ASP A 28 6.53 10.68 1.10
N MET A 29 5.42 10.18 1.66
CA MET A 29 5.36 8.86 2.28
C MET A 29 4.01 8.18 2.01
N ILE A 30 4.05 6.92 1.62
CA ILE A 30 2.89 6.04 1.53
C ILE A 30 3.01 5.02 2.66
N LEU A 31 2.07 5.07 3.60
CA LEU A 31 1.89 4.06 4.64
C LEU A 31 0.56 3.35 4.40
N CYS A 32 0.60 2.03 4.21
CA CYS A 32 -0.61 1.28 3.89
C CYS A 32 -0.62 -0.09 4.57
N ASP A 33 -1.75 -0.37 5.23
CA ASP A 33 -2.12 -1.70 5.65
C ASP A 33 -3.05 -2.34 4.61
N MET A 34 -2.49 -3.28 3.85
CA MET A 34 -3.16 -3.88 2.69
C MET A 34 -4.03 -5.07 3.10
N PRO A 35 -5.02 -5.48 2.28
CA PRO A 35 -5.59 -6.81 2.42
C PRO A 35 -4.53 -7.87 2.12
N TYR A 36 -4.37 -8.84 3.02
CA TYR A 36 -3.36 -9.89 2.93
C TYR A 36 -3.90 -11.20 2.35
N GLY A 37 -5.23 -11.36 2.23
CA GLY A 37 -5.82 -12.63 1.82
C GLY A 37 -5.80 -13.69 2.93
N THR A 38 -5.89 -13.27 4.18
CA THR A 38 -5.73 -14.14 5.35
C THR A 38 -7.02 -14.43 6.11
N THR A 39 -8.10 -13.73 5.78
CA THR A 39 -9.41 -13.83 6.45
C THR A 39 -10.50 -14.28 5.47
N VAL A 40 -11.70 -14.59 6.01
CA VAL A 40 -12.89 -14.92 5.22
C VAL A 40 -13.66 -13.68 4.73
N CYS A 41 -13.18 -12.48 5.06
CA CYS A 41 -13.84 -11.25 4.69
C CYS A 41 -13.70 -10.97 3.19
N LYS A 42 -14.80 -10.61 2.52
CA LYS A 42 -14.79 -10.30 1.08
C LYS A 42 -13.79 -9.21 0.69
N TRP A 43 -13.56 -8.25 1.58
CA TRP A 43 -12.64 -7.14 1.35
C TRP A 43 -11.17 -7.54 1.48
N ASP A 44 -10.87 -8.64 2.17
CA ASP A 44 -9.50 -9.14 2.37
C ASP A 44 -9.04 -9.96 1.15
N THR A 45 -9.20 -9.37 -0.03
CA THR A 45 -8.75 -9.95 -1.30
C THR A 45 -7.46 -9.27 -1.71
N ILE A 46 -6.43 -10.05 -2.02
CA ILE A 46 -5.14 -9.51 -2.47
C ILE A 46 -5.35 -8.65 -3.72
N ILE A 47 -4.94 -7.38 -3.62
CA ILE A 47 -4.99 -6.43 -4.73
C ILE A 47 -3.94 -6.85 -5.78
N PRO A 48 -4.26 -6.79 -7.09
CA PRO A 48 -3.27 -7.07 -8.12
C PRO A 48 -2.03 -6.16 -7.99
N LEU A 49 -0.87 -6.76 -7.70
CA LEU A 49 0.34 -6.02 -7.33
C LEU A 49 0.93 -5.20 -8.49
N LYS A 50 0.84 -5.71 -9.73
CA LYS A 50 1.37 -4.98 -10.91
C LYS A 50 0.71 -3.60 -11.12
N PRO A 51 -0.62 -3.47 -11.19
CA PRO A 51 -1.25 -2.16 -11.29
C PRO A 51 -1.10 -1.32 -10.00
N LEU A 52 -1.04 -1.94 -8.83
CA LEU A 52 -0.74 -1.24 -7.57
C LEU A 52 0.62 -0.54 -7.65
N TRP A 53 1.69 -1.28 -7.98
CA TRP A 53 3.04 -0.71 -8.11
C TRP A 53 3.11 0.39 -9.16
N LYS A 54 2.36 0.28 -10.27
CA LYS A 54 2.28 1.34 -11.28
C LYS A 54 1.77 2.64 -10.67
N GLN A 55 0.74 2.59 -9.83
CA GLN A 55 0.18 3.78 -9.19
C GLN A 55 1.07 4.30 -8.06
N LEU A 56 1.59 3.42 -7.19
CA LEU A 56 2.49 3.81 -6.11
C LEU A 56 3.74 4.54 -6.63
N LYS A 57 4.37 4.00 -7.69
CA LYS A 57 5.56 4.61 -8.33
C LYS A 57 5.24 5.95 -9.00
N ARG A 58 4.02 6.15 -9.46
CA ARG A 58 3.58 7.40 -10.11
C ARG A 58 3.45 8.55 -9.10
N ILE A 59 2.85 8.27 -7.95
CA ILE A 59 2.48 9.32 -6.98
C ILE A 59 3.58 9.62 -5.97
N ILE A 60 4.48 8.67 -5.69
CA ILE A 60 5.58 8.88 -4.75
C ILE A 60 6.61 9.82 -5.36
N LYS A 61 7.09 10.80 -4.57
CA LYS A 61 8.19 11.69 -4.97
C LYS A 61 9.51 10.93 -5.10
N PRO A 62 10.51 11.49 -5.85
CA PRO A 62 11.88 11.05 -5.72
C PRO A 62 12.31 11.05 -4.25
N ASN A 63 12.95 9.98 -3.78
CA ASN A 63 13.35 9.75 -2.39
C ASN A 63 12.20 9.61 -1.37
N GLY A 64 10.94 9.53 -1.81
CA GLY A 64 9.82 9.25 -0.93
C GLY A 64 9.82 7.80 -0.42
N ALA A 65 9.17 7.57 0.73
CA ALA A 65 9.11 6.27 1.38
C ALA A 65 7.81 5.52 1.05
N VAL A 66 7.91 4.22 0.78
CA VAL A 66 6.74 3.33 0.68
C VAL A 66 6.88 2.27 1.77
N VAL A 67 6.01 2.33 2.76
CA VAL A 67 5.96 1.44 3.93
C VAL A 67 4.64 0.68 3.88
N LEU A 68 4.74 -0.64 3.70
CA LEU A 68 3.59 -1.52 3.55
C LEU A 68 3.65 -2.55 4.68
N THR A 69 2.55 -2.69 5.43
CA THR A 69 2.43 -3.79 6.38
C THR A 69 1.96 -5.04 5.63
N ALA A 70 2.40 -6.20 6.14
CA ALA A 70 2.09 -7.51 5.59
C ALA A 70 2.30 -8.57 6.66
N SER A 71 1.67 -9.73 6.48
CA SER A 71 1.97 -10.96 7.21
C SER A 71 2.40 -12.05 6.23
N GLN A 72 3.23 -13.00 6.68
CA GLN A 72 3.53 -14.18 5.86
C GLN A 72 2.26 -15.01 5.63
N PRO A 73 2.10 -15.63 4.44
CA PRO A 73 3.05 -15.69 3.33
C PRO A 73 3.04 -14.45 2.40
N PHE A 74 2.08 -13.55 2.56
CA PHE A 74 1.90 -12.40 1.67
C PHE A 74 3.10 -11.45 1.65
N THR A 75 3.82 -11.28 2.77
CA THR A 75 5.08 -10.52 2.81
C THR A 75 6.08 -10.99 1.75
N THR A 76 6.24 -12.30 1.58
CA THR A 76 7.14 -12.87 0.57
C THR A 76 6.68 -12.52 -0.84
N THR A 77 5.38 -12.69 -1.13
CA THR A 77 4.78 -12.33 -2.43
C THR A 77 4.97 -10.84 -2.74
N LEU A 78 4.76 -9.98 -1.75
CA LEU A 78 4.89 -8.54 -1.89
C LEU A 78 6.34 -8.14 -2.23
N ILE A 79 7.32 -8.65 -1.49
CA ILE A 79 8.75 -8.40 -1.74
C ILE A 79 9.14 -8.90 -3.13
N ALA A 80 8.77 -10.14 -3.47
CA ALA A 80 9.10 -10.75 -4.76
C ALA A 80 8.53 -9.94 -5.94
N SER A 81 7.35 -9.33 -5.79
CA SER A 81 6.71 -8.54 -6.83
C SER A 81 7.44 -7.24 -7.20
N ASN A 82 8.33 -6.73 -6.33
CA ASN A 82 9.10 -5.51 -6.58
C ASN A 82 10.43 -5.47 -5.80
N MET A 83 11.26 -6.51 -5.98
CA MET A 83 12.55 -6.66 -5.31
C MET A 83 13.46 -5.43 -5.44
N LYS A 84 13.40 -4.72 -6.58
CA LYS A 84 14.22 -3.53 -6.85
C LYS A 84 14.01 -2.38 -5.86
N MET A 85 12.82 -2.26 -5.28
CA MET A 85 12.51 -1.21 -4.30
C MET A 85 12.56 -1.71 -2.86
N PHE A 86 12.81 -2.99 -2.64
CA PHE A 86 12.93 -3.53 -1.29
C PHE A 86 14.20 -3.00 -0.61
N LYS A 87 14.07 -2.61 0.66
CA LYS A 87 15.18 -2.10 1.47
C LYS A 87 15.43 -2.99 2.67
N TYR A 88 14.43 -3.16 3.53
CA TYR A 88 14.49 -3.99 4.72
C TYR A 88 13.08 -4.30 5.22
N CYS A 89 12.98 -5.25 6.15
CA CYS A 89 11.77 -5.53 6.91
C CYS A 89 11.91 -4.98 8.33
N TRP A 90 10.83 -4.38 8.83
CA TRP A 90 10.63 -4.18 10.27
C TRP A 90 9.62 -5.20 10.76
N VAL A 91 9.97 -5.91 11.82
CA VAL A 91 9.12 -6.93 12.42
C VAL A 91 8.42 -6.32 13.61
N TRP A 92 7.09 -6.36 13.58
CA TRP A 92 6.29 -6.03 14.75
C TRP A 92 6.07 -7.29 15.58
N GLU A 93 6.84 -7.42 16.66
CA GLU A 93 6.65 -8.49 17.65
C GLU A 93 5.50 -8.14 18.60
N LYS A 94 4.36 -8.83 18.43
CA LYS A 94 3.17 -8.61 19.25
C LYS A 94 3.28 -9.45 20.53
N SER A 95 3.30 -8.81 21.70
CA SER A 95 3.34 -9.52 22.99
C SER A 95 2.05 -10.29 23.32
N LYS A 96 0.93 -9.92 22.67
CA LYS A 96 -0.37 -10.59 22.74
C LYS A 96 -0.94 -10.67 21.33
N ALA A 97 -0.74 -11.82 20.68
CA ALA A 97 -1.36 -12.09 19.40
C ALA A 97 -2.86 -12.37 19.57
N THR A 98 -3.65 -11.98 18.57
CA THR A 98 -5.09 -12.23 18.44
C THR A 98 -5.34 -13.07 17.21
#